data_AF-N6VYX4-F1
#
_entry.id   AF-N6VYX4-F1
#
_cell.length_a   1.000
_cell.length_b   1.000
_cell.length_c   1.000
_cell.angle_alpha   90.00
_cell.angle_beta   90.00
_cell.angle_gamma   90.00
#
_symmetry.space_group_name_H-M   'P 1'
#
loop_
_entity.id
_entity.type
_entity.pdbx_description
1 polymer ?
#
loop_
_entity_poly.entity_id
_entity_poly.type
_entity_poly.pdbx_seq_one_letter_code
_entity_poly.pdbx_strand_id
1 'polypeptide(L)' 'MKKSLIGVGLVVLLALTSTGCSSIKPWVKPYERANLADPVMSLSRHGAADSYMHHVYQAREAARGAEGGSGGGCGCN' A
#
# COMPACT_ATOMS: atom_id res chain seq x y z
N MET A 1 45.67 0.41 7.45
CA MET A 1 44.63 1.27 8.06
C MET A 1 43.47 1.58 7.12
N LYS A 2 43.69 2.16 5.92
CA LYS A 2 42.61 2.53 4.97
C LYS A 2 41.69 1.36 4.55
N LYS A 3 42.25 0.15 4.34
CA LYS A 3 41.48 -1.06 3.99
C LYS A 3 40.52 -1.52 5.11
N SER A 4 40.88 -1.29 6.37
CA SER A 4 40.05 -1.63 7.53
C SER A 4 38.91 -0.61 7.72
N LEU A 5 39.14 0.68 7.43
CA LEU A 5 38.07 1.70 7.40
C LEU A 5 37.00 1.41 6.34
N ILE A 6 37.40 0.95 5.15
CA ILE A 6 36.46 0.62 4.06
C ILE A 6 35.60 -0.59 4.45
N GLY A 7 36.20 -1.62 5.07
CA GLY A 7 35.47 -2.79 5.56
C GLY A 7 34.44 -2.45 6.64
N VAL A 8 34.79 -1.57 7.59
CA VAL A 8 33.86 -1.11 8.63
C VAL A 8 32.70 -0.30 8.02
N GLY A 9 32.98 0.59 7.06
CA GLY A 9 31.93 1.37 6.40
C GLY A 9 30.91 0.50 5.66
N LEU A 10 31.36 -0.56 4.99
CA LEU A 10 30.49 -1.47 4.24
C LEU A 10 29.60 -2.31 5.17
N VAL A 11 30.13 -2.77 6.30
CA VAL A 11 29.36 -3.50 7.32
C VAL A 11 28.27 -2.62 7.96
N VAL A 12 28.59 -1.34 8.23
CA VAL A 12 27.61 -0.38 8.76
C VAL A 12 26.49 -0.14 7.74
N LEU A 13 26.83 0.10 6.47
CA LEU A 13 25.83 0.30 5.41
C LEU A 13 24.89 -0.91 5.27
N LEU A 14 25.42 -2.13 5.37
CA LEU A 14 24.63 -3.35 5.28
C LEU A 14 23.70 -3.55 6.49
N ALA A 15 24.12 -3.13 7.68
CA ALA A 15 23.28 -3.17 8.88
C ALA A 15 22.08 -2.21 8.79
N LEU A 16 22.30 -0.98 8.28
CA LEU A 16 21.24 0.03 8.14
C LEU A 16 20.11 -0.39 7.20
N THR A 17 20.40 -1.16 6.14
CA THR A 17 19.39 -1.59 5.16
C THR A 17 18.60 -2.83 5.58
N SER A 18 19.01 -3.51 6.66
CA SER A 18 18.39 -4.75 7.15
C SER A 18 17.15 -4.55 8.05
N THR A 19 16.79 -3.31 8.38
CA THR A 19 15.66 -2.97 9.28
C THR A 19 14.28 -3.25 8.68
N GLY A 20 14.19 -3.49 7.37
CA GLY A 20 12.94 -3.82 6.67
C GLY A 20 12.40 -5.22 6.93
N CYS A 21 13.22 -6.14 7.47
CA CYS A 21 12.80 -7.51 7.80
C CYS A 21 12.45 -7.68 9.28
N SER A 22 11.83 -6.66 9.89
CA SER A 22 11.27 -6.80 11.23
C SER A 22 9.84 -7.35 11.11
N SER A 23 9.55 -8.42 11.87
CA SER A 23 8.18 -8.90 12.01
C SER A 23 7.41 -7.84 12.80
N ILE A 24 6.73 -6.92 12.10
CA ILE A 24 5.90 -5.89 12.73
C ILE A 24 4.75 -6.63 13.43
N LYS A 25 4.87 -6.78 14.75
CA LYS A 25 3.86 -7.41 15.60
C LYS A 25 3.59 -6.46 16.77
N PRO A 26 2.33 -6.09 17.03
CA PRO A 26 1.12 -6.60 16.37
C PRO A 26 0.83 -5.87 15.04
N TRP A 27 0.37 -6.62 14.03
CA TRP A 27 -0.33 -6.03 12.89
C TRP A 27 -1.53 -5.23 13.39
N VAL A 28 -1.92 -4.18 12.67
CA VAL A 28 -3.20 -3.48 12.90
C VAL A 28 -4.30 -4.53 12.97
N LYS A 29 -5.04 -4.58 14.08
CA LYS A 29 -6.05 -5.60 14.27
C LYS A 29 -7.14 -5.42 13.22
N PRO A 30 -7.81 -6.49 12.74
CA PRO A 30 -8.76 -6.39 11.64
C PRO A 30 -9.84 -5.30 11.84
N TYR A 31 -10.30 -5.10 13.07
CA TYR A 31 -11.30 -4.09 13.43
C TYR A 31 -10.74 -2.65 13.55
N GLU A 32 -9.43 -2.48 13.70
CA GLU A 32 -8.77 -1.16 13.72
C GLU A 32 -8.48 -0.66 12.29
N ARG A 33 -8.58 -1.53 11.28
CA ARG A 33 -8.39 -1.14 9.87
C ARG A 33 -9.40 -0.11 9.38
N ALA A 34 -10.59 -0.07 9.97
CA ALA A 34 -11.58 0.96 9.67
C ALA A 34 -11.07 2.38 9.95
N ASN A 35 -10.18 2.55 10.94
CA ASN A 35 -9.58 3.86 11.24
C ASN A 35 -8.59 4.33 10.17
N LEU A 36 -8.12 3.42 9.31
CA LEU A 36 -7.22 3.74 8.21
C LEU A 36 -7.98 4.21 6.96
N ALA A 37 -9.30 4.03 6.91
CA ALA A 37 -10.16 4.40 5.80
C ALA A 37 -11.11 5.53 6.21
N ASP A 38 -10.57 6.72 6.46
CA ASP A 38 -11.36 7.95 6.66
C ASP A 38 -12.27 8.18 5.44
N PRO A 39 -13.57 8.43 5.63
CA PRO A 39 -14.51 8.77 4.54
C PRO A 39 -14.03 9.89 3.61
N VAL A 40 -13.20 10.84 4.10
CA VAL A 40 -12.62 11.92 3.26
C VAL A 40 -11.63 11.39 2.22
N MET A 41 -11.02 10.22 2.46
CA MET A 41 -10.09 9.57 1.53
C MET A 41 -10.81 8.74 0.46
N SER A 42 -12.15 8.76 0.44
CA SER A 42 -12.93 8.17 -0.64
C SER A 42 -12.63 8.85 -1.96
N LEU A 43 -12.19 8.08 -2.97
CA LEU A 43 -11.96 8.57 -4.33
C LEU A 43 -13.24 9.09 -4.99
N SER A 44 -14.38 8.50 -4.62
CA SER A 44 -15.68 8.92 -5.11
C SER A 44 -16.55 9.51 -4.01
N ARG A 45 -17.17 10.64 -4.34
CA ARG A 45 -18.23 11.25 -3.53
C ARG A 45 -19.58 10.57 -3.73
N HIS A 46 -19.76 9.87 -4.84
CA HIS A 46 -21.02 9.27 -5.28
C HIS A 46 -20.81 7.84 -5.77
N GLY A 47 -20.63 6.89 -4.85
CA GLY A 47 -20.25 5.51 -5.17
C GLY A 47 -21.18 4.79 -6.17
N ALA A 48 -22.48 5.13 -6.20
CA ALA A 48 -23.42 4.54 -7.16
C ALA A 48 -23.22 5.02 -8.61
N ALA A 49 -22.77 6.27 -8.80
CA ALA A 49 -22.46 6.78 -10.14
C ALA A 49 -21.11 6.24 -10.63
N ASP A 50 -20.13 6.13 -9.72
CA ASP A 50 -18.82 5.54 -10.02
C ASP A 50 -18.94 4.09 -10.44
N SER A 51 -19.73 3.26 -9.75
CA SER A 51 -19.89 1.85 -10.12
C SER A 51 -20.46 1.67 -11.52
N TYR A 52 -21.40 2.53 -11.93
CA TYR A 52 -21.92 2.56 -13.29
C TYR A 52 -20.83 2.90 -14.31
N MET A 53 -20.06 3.97 -14.06
CA MET A 53 -18.98 4.38 -14.96
C MET A 53 -17.86 3.34 -15.02
N HIS A 54 -17.52 2.71 -13.89
CA HIS A 54 -16.58 1.59 -13.82
C HIS A 54 -17.00 0.44 -14.74
N HIS A 55 -18.26 0.02 -14.70
CA HIS A 55 -18.76 -1.01 -15.61
C HIS A 55 -18.62 -0.61 -17.10
N VAL A 56 -18.83 0.67 -17.44
CA VAL A 56 -18.62 1.19 -18.80
C VAL A 56 -17.16 1.09 -19.21
N TYR A 57 -16.21 1.50 -18.35
CA TYR A 57 -14.77 1.41 -18.63
C TYR A 57 -14.32 -0.04 -18.75
N GLN A 58 -14.73 -0.93 -17.84
CA GLN A 58 -14.45 -2.36 -17.92
C GLN A 58 -14.84 -2.96 -19.28
N ALA A 59 -16.03 -2.59 -19.79
CA ALA A 59 -16.52 -3.08 -21.06
C ALA A 59 -15.77 -2.49 -22.26
N ARG A 60 -15.45 -1.20 -22.22
CA ARG A 60 -14.77 -0.50 -23.33
C ARG A 60 -13.29 -0.80 -23.43
N GLU A 61 -12.64 -1.00 -22.29
CA GLU A 61 -11.18 -1.14 -22.18
C GLU A 61 -10.76 -2.60 -22.00
N ALA A 62 -11.73 -3.54 -21.96
CA ALA A 62 -11.50 -4.95 -21.64
C ALA A 62 -10.74 -5.15 -20.30
N ALA A 63 -10.89 -4.22 -19.36
CA ALA A 63 -10.13 -4.13 -18.11
C ALA A 63 -10.90 -4.68 -16.89
N ARG A 64 -11.73 -5.74 -17.08
CA ARG A 64 -12.47 -6.36 -15.98
C ARG A 64 -11.51 -6.86 -14.89
N GLY A 65 -11.72 -6.42 -13.65
CA GLY A 65 -10.89 -6.80 -12.50
C GLY A 65 -9.57 -6.03 -12.36
N ALA A 66 -9.30 -5.03 -13.20
CA ALA A 66 -8.12 -4.16 -13.08
C ALA A 66 -8.32 -3.00 -12.09
N GLU A 67 -9.58 -2.71 -11.76
CA GLU A 67 -9.96 -1.80 -10.68
C GLU A 67 -9.69 -2.45 -9.32
N GLY A 68 -9.14 -1.67 -8.38
CA GLY A 68 -8.86 -2.14 -7.01
C GLY A 68 -10.13 -2.54 -6.24
N GLY A 69 -9.96 -3.00 -5.00
CA GLY A 69 -11.08 -3.32 -4.12
C GLY A 69 -12.00 -2.12 -3.84
N SER A 70 -13.24 -2.38 -3.42
CA SER A 70 -14.21 -1.32 -3.11
C SER A 70 -13.76 -0.48 -1.91
N GLY A 71 -13.42 0.80 -2.14
CA GLY A 71 -13.10 1.76 -1.08
C GLY A 71 -12.00 2.75 -1.48
N GLY A 72 -11.90 3.87 -0.76
CA GLY A 72 -10.79 4.82 -0.88
C GLY A 72 -9.70 4.56 0.16
N GLY A 73 -8.46 4.95 -0.18
CA GLY A 73 -7.25 4.74 0.62
C GLY A 73 -6.21 3.88 -0.10
N CYS A 74 -5.01 3.75 0.44
CA CYS A 74 -3.96 2.83 -0.02
C CYS A 74 -4.29 1.34 0.24
N GLY A 75 -5.59 1.03 0.28
CA GLY A 75 -6.19 -0.25 0.60
C GLY A 75 -5.92 -1.29 -0.47
N CYS A 76 -4.81 -1.99 -0.33
CA CYS A 76 -4.82 -3.42 -0.58
C CYS A 76 -5.91 -4.02 0.34
N ASN A 77 -7.00 -4.50 -0.27
CA ASN A 77 -8.01 -5.32 0.41
C ASN A 77 -7.35 -6.52 1.12
#